data_AF-A0A524LZP9-F1
#
_entry.id   AF-A0A524LZP9-F1
#
_cell.length_a   1.000
_cell.length_b   1.000
_cell.length_c   1.000
_cell.angle_alpha   90.00
_cell.angle_beta   90.00
_cell.angle_gamma   90.00
#
_symmetry.space_group_name_H-M   'P 1'
#
loop_
_entity.id
_entity.type
_entity.pdbx_description
1 polymer ?
#
loop_
_entity_poly.entity_id
_entity_poly.type
_entity_poly.pdbx_seq_one_letter_code
_entity_poly.pdbx_strand_id
1 'polypeptide(L)'
;TRPVAQEMTEYYALLRRVEHFLQLYDDRQVHALPSDPAARELLARRLSEGSETGSEFFARLDTVRKRVREIYTEFLAGGAIGPLPDA
;
A
#
# COMPACT_ATOMS: atom_id res chain seq x y z
N THR A 1 -5.67 16.55 13.46
CA THR A 1 -5.31 15.25 14.07
C THR A 1 -6.33 14.14 13.80
N ARG A 2 -7.64 14.33 14.04
CA ARG A 2 -8.67 13.32 13.71
C ARG A 2 -8.81 12.91 12.21
N PRO A 3 -8.71 13.82 11.22
CA PRO A 3 -8.86 13.44 9.81
C PRO A 3 -7.69 12.60 9.28
N VAL A 4 -6.45 12.89 9.69
CA VAL A 4 -5.25 12.12 9.30
C VAL A 4 -5.31 10.68 9.83
N ALA A 5 -5.86 10.48 11.03
CA ALA A 5 -6.03 9.14 11.60
C ALA A 5 -7.06 8.28 10.82
N GLN A 6 -8.13 8.90 10.31
CA GLN A 6 -9.12 8.21 9.46
C GLN A 6 -8.51 7.82 8.11
N GLU A 7 -7.80 8.76 7.48
CA GLU A 7 -7.06 8.54 6.22
C GLU A 7 -6.04 7.39 6.35
N MET A 8 -5.25 7.38 7.42
CA MET A 8 -4.30 6.29 7.71
C MET A 8 -4.99 4.93 7.93
N THR A 9 -6.18 4.92 8.52
CA THR A 9 -6.93 3.67 8.75
C THR A 9 -7.39 3.06 7.43
N GLU A 10 -7.90 3.87 6.52
CA GLU A 10 -8.33 3.44 5.19
C GLU A 10 -7.14 2.94 4.36
N TYR A 11 -6.01 3.65 4.42
CA TYR A 11 -4.78 3.26 3.72
C TYR A 11 -4.21 1.96 4.25
N TYR A 12 -4.17 1.80 5.58
CA TYR A 12 -3.73 0.56 6.20
C TYR A 12 -4.61 -0.62 5.79
N ALA A 13 -5.94 -0.45 5.80
CA ALA A 13 -6.87 -1.50 5.39
C ALA A 13 -6.66 -1.92 3.92
N LEU A 14 -6.44 -0.97 3.02
CA LEU A 14 -6.12 -1.25 1.62
C LEU A 14 -4.81 -2.02 1.48
N LEU A 15 -3.73 -1.55 2.12
CA LEU A 15 -2.41 -2.18 2.05
C LEU A 15 -2.44 -3.61 2.60
N ARG A 16 -3.19 -3.85 3.69
CA ARG A 16 -3.34 -5.18 4.28
C ARG A 16 -4.06 -6.16 3.36
N ARG A 17 -5.06 -5.70 2.59
CA ARG A 17 -5.75 -6.53 1.58
C ARG A 17 -4.83 -6.88 0.42
N VAL A 18 -4.02 -5.93 -0.04
CA VAL A 18 -3.00 -6.16 -1.08
C VAL A 18 -2.00 -7.22 -0.62
N GLU A 19 -1.42 -7.05 0.58
CA GLU A 19 -0.48 -8.00 1.15
C GLU A 19 -1.07 -9.41 1.26
N HIS A 20 -2.30 -9.53 1.76
CA HIS A 20 -2.96 -10.82 1.91
C HIS A 20 -3.20 -11.51 0.56
N PHE A 21 -3.53 -10.74 -0.48
CA PHE A 21 -3.63 -11.30 -1.83
C PHE A 21 -2.28 -11.78 -2.34
N LEU A 22 -1.21 -11.00 -2.16
CA LEU A 22 0.14 -11.41 -2.57
C LEU A 22 0.57 -12.70 -1.86
N GLN A 23 0.26 -12.83 -0.57
CA GLN A 23 0.52 -14.04 0.21
C GLN A 23 -0.21 -15.27 -0.34
N LEU A 24 -1.47 -15.12 -0.80
CA LEU A 24 -2.26 -16.21 -1.37
C LEU A 24 -1.93 -16.52 -2.83
N TYR A 25 -1.50 -15.52 -3.60
CA TYR A 25 -1.28 -15.64 -5.03
C TYR A 25 -0.01 -16.43 -5.37
N ASP A 26 1.02 -16.36 -4.53
CA ASP A 26 2.35 -16.84 -4.91
C ASP A 26 2.82 -18.11 -4.17
N ASP A 27 2.07 -18.59 -3.15
CA ASP A 27 2.45 -19.69 -2.22
C ASP A 27 3.94 -19.65 -1.77
N ARG A 28 4.53 -18.45 -1.84
CA ARG A 28 5.93 -18.09 -1.60
C ARG A 28 5.93 -16.66 -1.10
N GLN A 29 6.63 -16.43 0.01
CA GLN A 29 6.81 -15.11 0.61
C GLN A 29 7.46 -14.14 -0.38
N VAL A 30 6.67 -13.31 -1.06
CA VAL A 30 7.21 -12.16 -1.80
C VAL A 30 6.39 -10.92 -1.48
N HIS A 31 6.97 -9.99 -0.74
CA HIS A 31 6.39 -8.68 -0.41
C HIS A 31 6.32 -7.71 -1.62
N ALA A 32 6.38 -8.23 -2.85
CA ALA A 32 6.46 -7.45 -4.08
C ALA A 32 5.15 -7.52 -4.87
N LEU A 33 4.76 -6.39 -5.46
CA LEU A 33 3.61 -6.35 -6.37
C LEU A 33 3.92 -7.14 -7.65
N PRO A 34 2.93 -7.85 -8.23
CA PRO A 34 3.12 -8.56 -9.49
C PRO A 34 3.59 -7.60 -10.58
N SER A 35 4.52 -8.05 -11.42
CA SER A 35 4.98 -7.33 -12.61
C SER A 35 4.16 -7.68 -13.85
N ASP A 36 3.53 -8.86 -13.87
CA ASP A 36 2.71 -9.34 -14.99
C ASP A 36 1.40 -8.53 -15.16
N PRO A 37 1.11 -7.99 -16.36
CA PRO A 37 -0.10 -7.21 -16.60
C PRO A 37 -1.42 -7.96 -16.33
N ALA A 38 -1.49 -9.26 -16.62
CA ALA A 38 -2.72 -10.03 -16.39
C ALA A 38 -2.97 -10.25 -14.89
N ALA A 39 -1.92 -10.56 -14.12
CA ALA A 39 -1.98 -10.64 -12.68
C ALA A 39 -2.37 -9.30 -12.03
N ARG A 40 -1.90 -8.17 -12.59
CA ARG A 40 -2.29 -6.82 -12.13
C ARG A 40 -3.77 -6.51 -12.38
N GLU A 41 -4.30 -6.88 -13.56
CA GLU A 41 -5.72 -6.71 -13.86
C GLU A 41 -6.59 -7.55 -12.91
N LEU A 42 -6.21 -8.82 -12.69
CA LEU A 42 -6.92 -9.70 -11.77
C LEU A 42 -6.92 -9.13 -10.33
N LEU A 43 -5.78 -8.62 -9.88
CA LEU A 43 -5.64 -7.98 -8.57
C LEU A 43 -6.55 -6.77 -8.44
N ALA A 44 -6.55 -5.88 -9.44
CA ALA A 44 -7.39 -4.69 -9.46
C ALA A 44 -8.87 -5.06 -9.38
N ARG A 45 -9.33 -5.95 -10.26
CA ARG A 45 -10.72 -6.44 -10.27
C ARG A 45 -11.11 -7.05 -8.93
N ARG A 46 -10.22 -7.80 -8.29
CA ARG A 46 -10.51 -8.45 -7.02
C ARG A 46 -10.63 -7.45 -5.87
N LEU A 47 -9.75 -6.46 -5.81
CA LEU A 47 -9.68 -5.50 -4.71
C LEU A 47 -10.60 -4.29 -4.85
N SER A 48 -11.02 -3.98 -6.07
CA SER A 48 -11.96 -2.92 -6.38
C SER A 48 -13.40 -3.43 -6.58
N GLU A 49 -13.65 -4.72 -6.36
CA GLU A 49 -14.93 -5.36 -6.67
C GLU A 49 -15.35 -5.19 -8.15
N GLY A 50 -14.37 -5.18 -9.05
CA GLY A 50 -14.55 -5.08 -10.50
C GLY A 50 -14.65 -3.64 -11.03
N SER A 51 -14.68 -2.64 -10.15
CA SER A 51 -14.88 -1.23 -10.53
C SER A 51 -13.68 -0.51 -11.16
N GLU A 52 -12.47 -1.06 -11.04
CA GLU A 52 -11.23 -0.45 -11.53
C GLU A 52 -10.51 -1.43 -12.47
N THR A 53 -9.87 -0.88 -13.51
CA THR A 53 -8.86 -1.58 -14.31
C THR A 53 -7.54 -1.67 -13.54
N GLY A 54 -6.64 -2.54 -14.00
CA GLY A 54 -5.26 -2.66 -13.50
C GLY A 54 -4.55 -1.31 -13.43
N SER A 55 -4.64 -0.50 -14.48
CA SER A 55 -3.97 0.80 -14.51
C SER A 55 -4.53 1.78 -13.49
N GLU A 56 -5.85 1.87 -13.36
CA GLU A 56 -6.53 2.78 -12.42
C GLU A 56 -6.19 2.42 -10.97
N PHE A 57 -6.30 1.13 -10.64
CA PHE A 57 -5.99 0.63 -9.30
C PHE A 57 -4.54 0.91 -8.90
N PHE A 58 -3.58 0.64 -9.79
CA PHE A 58 -2.16 0.85 -9.49
C PHE A 58 -1.78 2.33 -9.42
N ALA A 59 -2.42 3.21 -10.20
CA ALA A 59 -2.25 4.66 -10.08
C ALA A 59 -2.77 5.17 -8.73
N ARG A 60 -3.94 4.68 -8.28
CA ARG A 60 -4.48 4.97 -6.95
C ARG A 60 -3.57 4.45 -5.85
N LEU A 61 -3.05 3.23 -5.99
CA LEU A 61 -2.11 2.63 -5.03
C LEU A 61 -0.82 3.45 -4.89
N ASP A 62 -0.27 3.96 -5.99
CA ASP A 62 0.92 4.82 -5.96
C ASP A 62 0.64 6.14 -5.23
N THR A 63 -0.52 6.75 -5.51
CA THR A 63 -0.99 7.97 -4.82
C THR A 63 -1.08 7.75 -3.30
N VAL A 64 -1.71 6.65 -2.87
CA VAL A 64 -1.81 6.27 -1.46
C VAL A 64 -0.42 6.06 -0.84
N ARG A 65 0.47 5.34 -1.51
CA ARG A 65 1.85 5.10 -1.02
C ARG A 65 2.64 6.39 -0.86
N LYS A 66 2.52 7.32 -1.81
CA LYS A 66 3.15 8.64 -1.73
C LYS A 66 2.61 9.42 -0.54
N ARG A 67 1.28 9.44 -0.36
CA ARG A 67 0.63 10.16 0.74
C ARG A 67 1.03 9.62 2.11
N VAL A 68 1.08 8.29 2.27
CA VAL A 68 1.60 7.63 3.49
C VAL A 68 3.04 8.06 3.78
N ARG A 69 3.91 8.14 2.75
CA ARG A 69 5.30 8.58 2.92
C ARG A 69 5.40 10.05 3.33
N GLU A 70 4.57 10.92 2.77
CA GLU A 70 4.50 12.34 3.16
C GLU A 70 4.09 12.48 4.62
N ILE A 71 3.01 11.82 5.04
CA ILE A 71 2.53 11.84 6.42
C ILE A 71 3.58 11.25 7.36
N TYR A 72 4.23 10.13 6.99
CA TYR A 72 5.35 9.59 7.76
C TYR A 72 6.48 10.63 7.92
N THR A 73 6.87 11.31 6.84
CA THR A 73 7.94 12.31 6.87
C THR A 73 7.55 13.52 7.74
N GLU A 74 6.32 14.01 7.60
CA GLU A 74 5.78 15.12 8.38
C GLU A 74 5.79 14.83 9.89
N PHE A 75 5.32 13.63 10.29
CA PHE A 75 5.15 13.27 11.69
C PHE A 75 6.40 12.65 12.34
N LEU A 76 7.25 11.95 11.58
CA LEU A 76 8.40 11.21 12.12
C LEU A 76 9.76 11.78 11.69
N ALA A 77 9.89 12.40 10.50
CA ALA A 77 11.14 13.05 10.10
C ALA A 77 11.25 14.50 10.60
N GLY A 78 10.14 15.14 10.97
CA GLY A 78 10.10 16.42 11.67
C GLY A 78 10.49 16.36 13.15
N GLY A 79 10.72 15.17 13.70
CA GLY A 79 11.11 14.94 15.08
C GLY A 79 12.19 13.86 15.20
N ALA A 80 13.40 14.15 14.71
CA ALA A 80 14.65 13.44 14.97
C ALA A 80 14.52 11.93 15.32
N ILE A 81 14.40 11.07 14.30
CA ILE A 81 14.91 9.70 14.43
C ILE A 81 16.44 9.82 14.40
N GLY A 82 17.03 10.00 15.59
CA GLY A 82 18.46 9.74 15.80
C GLY A 82 18.79 8.30 15.33
N PRO A 83 20.04 8.04 14.92
CA PRO A 83 20.40 6.77 14.28
C PRO A 83 19.92 5.58 15.11
N LEU A 84 19.30 4.59 14.46
CA LEU A 84 18.95 3.33 15.10
C LEU A 84 20.21 2.80 15.79
N PRO A 85 20.17 2.44 17.08
CA PRO A 85 21.30 1.80 17.73
C PRO A 85 21.60 0.48 17.01
N ASP A 86 22.88 0.29 16.69
CA ASP A 86 23.39 -0.92 16.06
C ASP A 86 22.95 -2.15 16.87
N ALA A 87 22.30 -3.10 16.19
CA ALA A 87 21.92 -4.41 16.72
C ALA A 87 23.02 -5.43 16.42
#